data_AF-A0A349DIV9-F1
#
_entry.id   AF-A0A349DIV9-F1
#
_cell.length_a   1.000
_cell.length_b   1.000
_cell.length_c   1.000
_cell.angle_alpha   90.00
_cell.angle_beta   90.00
_cell.angle_gamma   90.00
#
_symmetry.space_group_name_H-M   'P 1'
#
loop_
_entity.id
_entity.type
_entity.pdbx_description
1 polymer ?
#
loop_
_entity_poly.entity_id
_entity_poly.type
_entity_poly.pdbx_seq_one_letter_code
_entity_poly.pdbx_strand_id
1 'polypeptide(L)' 'MNKDLRKIAEIQGIDKSFTFYTARHTSATTLKRSGVSTDVISEALGHSNLNVTQLYLSKFDNEVLDNAMVNL' A
#
# COMPACT_ATOMS: atom_id res chain seq x y z
N MET A 1 17.90 7.11 5.87
CA MET A 1 16.66 6.78 5.14
C MET A 1 15.49 7.69 5.48
N ASN A 2 14.72 7.53 6.58
CA ASN A 2 13.55 8.41 6.84
C ASN A 2 13.93 9.90 6.96
N LYS A 3 15.11 10.21 7.50
CA LYS A 3 15.66 11.57 7.57
C LYS A 3 15.84 12.20 6.17
N ASP A 4 16.29 11.41 5.21
CA ASP A 4 16.55 11.88 3.84
C ASP A 4 15.23 12.13 3.10
N LEU A 5 14.22 11.27 3.29
CA LEU A 5 12.86 11.49 2.79
C LEU A 5 12.25 12.77 3.35
N ARG A 6 12.40 13.02 4.65
CA ARG A 6 11.93 14.27 5.28
C ARG A 6 12.59 15.50 4.67
N LYS A 7 13.91 15.45 4.46
CA LYS A 7 14.63 16.55 3.81
C LYS A 7 14.15 16.80 2.39
N ILE A 8 13.85 15.75 1.63
CA ILE A 8 13.25 15.87 0.29
C ILE A 8 11.85 16.49 0.40
N ALA A 9 11.02 16.05 1.34
CA ALA A 9 9.68 16.62 1.58
C ALA A 9 9.73 18.14 1.84
N GLU A 10 10.65 18.55 2.70
CA GLU A 10 10.91 19.96 3.04
C GLU A 10 11.30 20.77 1.79
N ILE A 11 12.22 20.25 0.96
CA ILE A 11 12.64 20.90 -0.29
C ILE A 11 11.48 21.05 -1.28
N GLN A 12 10.58 20.06 -1.32
CA GLN A 12 9.41 20.05 -2.21
C GLN A 12 8.20 20.82 -1.65
N GLY A 13 8.29 21.40 -0.45
CA GLY A 13 7.18 22.10 0.20
C GLY A 13 6.01 21.19 0.59
N ILE A 14 6.27 19.89 0.82
CA ILE A 14 5.24 18.93 1.22
C ILE A 14 5.10 18.92 2.74
N ASP A 15 4.01 19.49 3.26
CA ASP A 15 3.68 19.54 4.70
C ASP A 15 2.99 18.26 5.20
N LYS A 16 3.37 17.11 4.65
CA LYS A 16 2.93 15.79 5.12
C LYS A 16 4.13 14.95 5.48
N SER A 17 4.07 14.32 6.65
CA SER A 17 5.05 13.33 7.05
C SER A 17 4.84 12.04 6.26
N PHE A 18 5.81 11.66 5.43
CA PHE A 18 5.87 10.34 4.83
C PHE A 18 7.17 9.64 5.20
N THR A 19 7.06 8.35 5.46
CA THR A 19 8.16 7.47 5.83
C THR A 19 8.24 6.32 4.83
N PHE A 20 9.30 5.52 4.89
CA PHE A 20 9.37 4.27 4.13
C PHE A 20 8.22 3.31 4.46
N TYR A 21 7.69 3.37 5.69
CA TYR A 21 6.50 2.61 6.06
C TYR A 21 5.28 3.07 5.26
N THR A 22 5.05 4.39 5.17
CA THR A 22 4.01 4.98 4.32
C THR A 22 4.16 4.55 2.86
N ALA A 23 5.38 4.61 2.32
CA ALA A 23 5.64 4.18 0.95
C ALA A 23 5.31 2.68 0.74
N ARG A 24 5.67 1.82 1.69
CA ARG A 24 5.36 0.39 1.64
C ARG A 24 3.86 0.11 1.65
N HIS A 25 3.08 0.85 2.45
CA HIS A 25 1.62 0.79 2.44
C HIS A 25 1.05 1.20 1.08
N THR A 26 1.54 2.31 0.52
CA THR A 26 1.11 2.78 -0.80
C THR A 26 1.39 1.73 -1.86
N SER A 27 2.61 1.16 -1.90
CA SER A 27 2.96 0.11 -2.87
C SER A 27 2.07 -1.13 -2.74
N ALA A 28 1.85 -1.63 -1.53
CA ALA A 28 1.00 -2.80 -1.29
C ALA A 28 -0.46 -2.54 -1.73
N THR A 29 -0.99 -1.38 -1.36
CA THR A 29 -2.35 -0.96 -1.75
C THR A 29 -2.49 -0.82 -3.26
N THR A 30 -1.51 -0.21 -3.94
CA THR A 30 -1.53 -0.07 -5.41
C THR A 30 -1.56 -1.43 -6.09
N LEU A 31 -0.68 -2.36 -5.70
CA LEU A 31 -0.65 -3.71 -6.27
C LEU A 31 -1.99 -4.43 -6.06
N LYS A 32 -2.58 -4.31 -4.86
CA LYS A 32 -3.87 -4.92 -4.56
C LYS A 32 -5.00 -4.35 -5.41
N ARG A 33 -5.01 -3.03 -5.63
CA ARG A 33 -5.99 -2.35 -6.51
C ARG A 33 -5.80 -2.71 -7.99
N SER A 34 -4.57 -3.05 -8.39
CA SER A 34 -4.27 -3.61 -9.72
C SER A 34 -4.63 -5.09 -9.87
N GLY A 35 -5.29 -5.71 -8.87
CA GLY A 35 -5.76 -7.10 -8.94
C GLY A 35 -4.70 -8.15 -8.57
N VAL A 36 -3.52 -7.75 -8.08
CA VAL A 36 -2.49 -8.69 -7.64
C VAL A 36 -2.96 -9.41 -6.38
N SER A 37 -2.72 -10.73 -6.32
CA SER A 37 -3.09 -11.55 -5.16
C SER A 37 -2.29 -11.15 -3.93
N THR A 38 -2.89 -11.33 -2.75
CA THR A 38 -2.22 -10.97 -1.49
C THR A 38 -0.97 -11.82 -1.26
N ASP A 39 -0.93 -13.06 -1.73
CA ASP A 39 0.23 -13.95 -1.63
C ASP A 39 1.43 -13.41 -2.40
N VAL A 40 1.22 -12.97 -3.65
CA VAL A 40 2.28 -12.37 -4.48
C VAL A 40 2.76 -11.05 -3.87
N ILE A 41 1.84 -10.24 -3.34
CA ILE A 41 2.21 -9.01 -2.63
C ILE A 41 3.02 -9.34 -1.37
N SER A 42 2.66 -10.38 -0.64
CA SER A 42 3.37 -10.82 0.56
C SER A 42 4.80 -11.24 0.25
N GLU A 43 4.99 -12.00 -0.83
CA GLU A 43 6.30 -12.41 -1.32
C GLU A 43 7.13 -11.20 -1.77
N ALA A 44 6.54 -10.27 -2.54
CA ALA A 44 7.19 -9.05 -2.99
C ALA A 44 7.63 -8.13 -1.81
N LEU A 45 6.89 -8.17 -0.69
CA LEU A 45 7.23 -7.43 0.53
C LEU A 45 8.17 -8.21 1.47
N GLY A 46 8.46 -9.47 1.17
CA GLY A 46 9.29 -10.35 2.01
C GLY A 46 8.63 -10.75 3.33
N HIS A 47 7.29 -10.78 3.39
CA HIS A 47 6.56 -11.18 4.58
C HIS A 47 6.25 -12.68 4.54
N SER A 48 6.67 -13.40 5.59
CA SER A 48 6.39 -14.81 5.81
C SER A 48 4.99 -15.08 6.40
N ASN A 49 4.24 -14.03 6.74
CA ASN A 49 2.89 -14.12 7.27
C ASN A 49 1.95 -13.14 6.53
N LEU A 50 0.90 -13.68 5.91
CA LEU A 50 -0.10 -12.90 5.19
C LEU A 50 -0.78 -11.84 6.07
N ASN A 51 -0.95 -12.10 7.37
CA ASN A 51 -1.53 -11.13 8.30
C ASN A 51 -0.69 -9.85 8.40
N VAL A 52 0.64 -9.95 8.26
CA VAL A 52 1.53 -8.79 8.21
C VAL A 52 1.27 -7.99 6.93
N THR A 53 1.11 -8.67 5.79
CA THR A 53 0.77 -8.04 4.51
C THR A 53 -0.59 -7.36 4.55
N GLN A 54 -1.59 -7.95 5.22
CA GLN A 54 -2.92 -7.34 5.39
C GLN A 54 -2.86 -6.00 6.11
N LEU A 55 -1.94 -5.81 7.06
CA LEU A 55 -1.75 -4.51 7.72
C LEU A 55 -1.34 -3.42 6.72
N TYR A 56 -0.63 -3.78 5.64
CA TYR A 56 -0.18 -2.84 4.60
C TYR A 56 -1.25 -2.52 3.55
N LEU A 57 -2.34 -3.29 3.48
CA LEU A 57 -3.40 -3.12 2.50
C LEU A 57 -4.47 -2.16 3.00
N SER A 58 -4.73 -1.10 2.23
CA SER A 58 -5.94 -0.29 2.43
C SER A 58 -7.19 -1.10 2.05
N LYS A 59 -8.32 -0.82 2.71
CA LYS A 59 -9.62 -1.37 2.31
C LYS A 59 -9.92 -1.02 0.85
N PHE A 60 -10.59 -1.92 0.15
CA PHE A 60 -11.12 -1.62 -1.18
C PHE A 60 -12.18 -0.53 -1.08
N ASP A 61 -12.24 0.34 -2.09
CA ASP A 61 -13.31 1.32 -2.22
C ASP A 61 -14.62 0.61 -2.56
N ASN A 62 -15.75 1.17 -2.12
CA ASN A 62 -17.07 0.57 -2.30
C ASN A 62 -17.36 0.23 -3.77
N GLU A 63 -16.94 1.09 -4.71
CA GLU A 63 -17.11 0.83 -6.15
C GLU A 63 -16.44 -0.47 -6.62
N VAL A 64 -15.29 -0.84 -6.06
CA VAL A 64 -14.60 -2.08 -6.42
C VAL A 64 -15.35 -3.30 -5.89
N LEU A 65 -15.90 -3.18 -4.68
CA LEU A 65 -16.72 -4.23 -4.07
C LEU A 65 -18.03 -4.40 -4.84
N ASP A 66 -18.69 -3.29 -5.18
CA ASP A 66 -19.94 -3.29 -5.93
C ASP A 66 -19.76 -3.95 -7.30
N ASN A 67 -18.71 -3.59 -8.05
CA ASN A 67 -18.39 -4.23 -9.34
C ASN A 67 -18.09 -5.73 -9.24
N ALA A 68 -17.47 -6.17 -8.14
CA ALA A 68 -17.23 -7.59 -7.89
C ALA A 68 -18.54 -8.34 -7.59
N MET A 69 -19.50 -7.68 -6.96
CA MET A 69 -20.82 -8.25 -6.62
C MET A 69 -21.81 -8.26 -7.79
N VAL A 70 -21.63 -7.39 -8.79
CA VAL A 70 -22.49 -7.34 -10.00
C VAL A 70 -22.35 -8.58 -10.88
N ASN A 71 -21.25 -9.32 -10.78
CA ASN A 71 -20.96 -10.50 -11.59
C ASN A 71 -21.13 -11.84 -10.84
N LEU A 72 -21.81 -11.81 -9.69
CA LEU A 72 -22.24 -12.99 -8.91
C LEU A 72 -23.70 -13.32 -9.19
#